data_AF-A0A2X1JZ47-F1
#
_entry.id   AF-A0A2X1JZ47-F1
#
_cell.length_a   1.000
_cell.length_b   1.000
_cell.length_c   1.000
_cell.angle_alpha   90.00
_cell.angle_beta   90.00
_cell.angle_gamma   90.00
#
_symmetry.space_group_name_H-M   'P 1'
#
loop_
_entity.id
_entity.type
_entity.pdbx_description
1 polymer ?
#
loop_
_entity_poly.entity_id
_entity_poly.type
_entity_poly.pdbx_seq_one_letter_code
_entity_poly.pdbx_strand_id
1 'polypeptide(L)'
;MPKEQERMPLNYVNQPPMIPHSVEGYQVTTNTNRCLQCHGVESYRTTGAPRISPTHFMDSDGKVGAEVAPRRYFCLQCHVPQADTAPIVGNTFTPSKGYGK
;
A
#
# COMPACT_ATOMS: atom_id res chain seq x y z
N MET A 1 12.87 -10.81 5.87
CA MET A 1 11.85 -9.75 5.70
C MET A 1 12.52 -8.42 5.98
N PRO A 2 12.31 -7.37 5.19
CA PRO A 2 12.91 -6.07 5.49
C PRO A 2 12.46 -5.60 6.89
N LYS A 3 13.42 -5.05 7.65
CA LYS A 3 13.10 -4.12 8.74
C LYS A 3 12.58 -2.80 8.12
N GLU A 4 12.04 -1.90 8.93
CA GLU A 4 11.59 -0.59 8.46
C GLU A 4 12.64 0.08 7.54
N GLN A 5 12.17 0.52 6.39
CA GLN A 5 12.92 1.22 5.34
C GLN A 5 12.21 2.52 4.98
N GLU A 6 12.87 3.36 4.20
CA GLU A 6 12.25 4.59 3.71
C GLU A 6 11.15 4.30 2.66
N ARG A 7 10.25 5.26 2.48
CA ARG A 7 9.19 5.16 1.46
C ARG A 7 9.82 5.22 0.09
N MET A 8 9.60 4.18 -0.71
CA MET A 8 10.00 4.15 -2.11
C MET A 8 9.14 5.10 -2.95
N PRO A 9 9.73 5.85 -3.88
CA PRO A 9 8.99 6.73 -4.76
C PRO A 9 8.14 5.94 -5.75
N LEU A 10 7.00 6.52 -6.14
CA LEU A 10 6.20 5.98 -7.24
C LEU A 10 6.85 6.31 -8.59
N ASN A 11 6.58 5.47 -9.58
CA ASN A 11 7.08 5.59 -10.95
C ASN A 11 5.99 6.04 -11.93
N TYR A 12 4.72 5.93 -11.55
CA TYR A 12 3.54 6.39 -12.29
C TYR A 12 2.33 6.52 -11.34
N VAL A 13 1.31 7.27 -11.76
CA VAL A 13 0.15 7.72 -10.93
C VAL A 13 -0.49 6.60 -10.11
N ASN A 14 -0.77 5.46 -10.75
CA ASN A 14 -1.53 4.36 -10.16
C ASN A 14 -0.65 3.17 -9.76
N GLN A 15 0.68 3.35 -9.66
CA GLN A 15 1.54 2.29 -9.13
C GLN A 15 1.17 2.07 -7.66
N PRO A 16 0.84 0.84 -7.23
CA PRO A 16 0.67 0.56 -5.81
C PRO A 16 1.99 0.83 -5.07
N PRO A 17 2.00 1.69 -4.03
CA PRO A 17 3.17 1.87 -3.20
C PRO A 17 3.69 0.54 -2.63
N MET A 18 5.01 0.36 -2.67
CA MET A 18 5.64 -0.76 -1.98
C MET A 18 5.59 -0.54 -0.47
N ILE A 19 5.51 -1.63 0.31
CA ILE A 19 5.39 -1.56 1.76
C ILE A 19 6.79 -1.35 2.37
N PRO A 20 7.04 -0.24 3.09
CA PRO A 20 8.36 0.09 3.60
C PRO A 20 8.63 -0.49 5.01
N HIS A 21 7.85 -1.48 5.46
CA HIS A 21 7.99 -2.10 6.77
C HIS A 21 7.65 -3.60 6.68
N SER A 22 7.98 -4.34 7.74
CA SER A 22 7.56 -5.73 7.83
C SER A 22 6.04 -5.83 7.97
N VAL A 23 5.47 -6.85 7.33
CA VAL A 23 4.07 -7.27 7.49
C VAL A 23 3.97 -8.65 8.15
N GLU A 24 5.07 -9.14 8.70
CA GLU A 24 5.12 -10.42 9.40
C GLU A 24 4.17 -10.38 10.62
N GLY A 25 3.35 -11.43 10.75
CA GLY A 25 2.33 -11.52 11.80
C GLY A 25 1.08 -10.65 11.58
N TYR A 26 1.01 -9.85 10.50
CA TYR A 26 -0.17 -9.03 10.24
C TYR A 26 -1.28 -9.89 9.66
N GLN A 27 -2.38 -10.02 10.42
CA GLN A 27 -3.54 -10.76 9.98
C GLN A 27 -4.44 -9.90 9.06
N VAL A 28 -4.83 -10.50 7.94
CA VAL A 28 -5.86 -9.99 7.03
C VAL A 28 -6.80 -11.15 6.72
N THR A 29 -7.93 -11.19 7.42
CA THR A 29 -8.99 -12.21 7.30
C THR A 29 -10.34 -11.52 7.09
N THR A 30 -11.43 -12.27 6.95
CA THR A 30 -12.77 -11.67 6.84
C THR A 30 -13.17 -10.82 8.05
N ASN A 31 -12.55 -11.06 9.21
CA ASN A 31 -12.96 -10.46 10.49
C ASN A 31 -11.92 -9.47 11.05
N THR A 32 -10.69 -9.46 10.51
CA THR A 32 -9.64 -8.57 11.01
C THR A 32 -8.73 -8.12 9.88
N ASN A 33 -8.30 -6.87 9.94
CA ASN A 33 -7.32 -6.32 9.03
C ASN A 33 -6.36 -5.41 9.81
N ARG A 34 -5.16 -5.94 10.09
CA ARG A 34 -4.14 -5.21 10.84
C ARG A 34 -3.67 -3.95 10.11
N CYS A 35 -3.71 -3.93 8.78
CA CYS A 35 -3.31 -2.76 7.98
C CYS A 35 -4.20 -1.55 8.29
N LEU A 36 -5.51 -1.77 8.43
CA LEU A 36 -6.48 -0.69 8.68
C LEU A 36 -6.37 -0.09 10.09
N GLN A 37 -5.76 -0.78 11.05
CA GLN A 37 -5.50 -0.24 12.39
C GLN A 37 -4.46 0.88 12.39
N CYS A 38 -3.70 1.03 11.30
CA CYS A 38 -2.80 2.16 11.08
C CYS A 38 -3.27 3.02 9.90
N HIS A 39 -3.54 2.43 8.75
CA HIS A 39 -3.85 3.18 7.52
C HIS A 39 -5.32 3.61 7.37
N GLY A 40 -6.20 3.16 8.28
CA GLY A 40 -7.62 3.50 8.29
C GLY A 40 -7.90 4.97 8.60
N VAL A 41 -9.09 5.44 8.21
CA VAL A 41 -9.50 6.85 8.36
C VAL A 41 -9.44 7.33 9.81
N GLU A 42 -9.76 6.44 10.75
CA GLU A 42 -9.80 6.75 12.18
C GLU A 42 -8.41 6.72 12.85
N SER A 43 -7.46 5.98 12.27
CA SER A 43 -6.18 5.64 12.93
C SER A 43 -4.96 6.29 12.28
N TYR A 44 -5.03 6.74 11.02
CA TYR A 44 -3.85 7.23 10.30
C TYR A 44 -3.20 8.46 10.95
N ARG A 45 -4.02 9.35 11.54
CA ARG A 45 -3.50 10.55 12.21
C ARG A 45 -2.76 10.22 13.49
N THR A 46 -3.28 9.30 14.29
CA THR A 46 -2.70 8.94 15.59
C THR A 46 -1.47 8.06 15.44
N THR A 47 -1.42 7.22 14.41
CA THR A 47 -0.28 6.33 14.12
C THR A 47 0.79 6.97 13.23
N GLY A 48 0.49 8.09 12.57
CA GLY A 48 1.39 8.73 11.59
C GLY A 48 1.49 7.98 10.26
N ALA A 49 0.71 6.91 10.08
CA ALA A 49 0.65 6.18 8.82
C ALA A 49 -0.03 7.02 7.72
N PRO A 50 0.33 6.84 6.44
CA PRO A 50 -0.37 7.48 5.35
C PRO A 50 -1.78 6.91 5.25
N ARG A 51 -2.79 7.79 5.14
CA ARG A 51 -4.16 7.39 4.89
C ARG A 51 -4.27 6.70 3.53
N ILE A 52 -5.01 5.61 3.45
CA ILE A 52 -5.41 5.03 2.15
C ILE A 52 -6.20 6.05 1.31
N SER A 53 -5.94 6.06 0.00
CA SER A 53 -6.58 6.99 -0.94
C SER A 53 -8.09 6.74 -1.09
N PRO A 54 -8.89 7.74 -1.52
CA PRO A 54 -10.32 7.57 -1.77
C PRO A 54 -10.66 6.43 -2.76
N THR A 55 -9.74 6.08 -3.65
CA THR A 55 -9.93 4.97 -4.61
C THR A 55 -10.10 3.61 -3.94
N HIS A 56 -9.68 3.45 -2.68
CA HIS A 56 -9.88 2.22 -1.90
C HIS A 56 -11.32 2.08 -1.36
N PHE A 57 -12.10 3.16 -1.36
CA PHE A 57 -13.49 3.20 -0.88
C PHE A 57 -14.50 3.08 -2.03
N MET A 58 -14.01 2.97 -3.27
CA MET A 58 -14.84 2.97 -4.46
C MET A 58 -15.38 1.57 -4.78
N ASP A 59 -16.71 1.41 -4.88
CA ASP A 59 -17.41 0.19 -5.26
C ASP A 59 -17.29 -0.13 -6.78
N SER A 60 -17.86 -1.27 -7.24
CA SER A 60 -17.69 -1.76 -8.63
C SER A 60 -18.34 -0.85 -9.65
N ASP A 61 -19.29 -0.05 -9.19
CA ASP A 61 -20.07 0.89 -9.98
C ASP A 61 -19.46 2.31 -9.91
N GLY A 62 -18.33 2.47 -9.22
CA GLY A 62 -17.61 3.73 -9.09
C GLY A 62 -18.08 4.60 -7.92
N LYS A 63 -18.97 4.13 -7.04
CA LYS A 63 -19.49 4.91 -5.92
C LYS A 63 -18.54 4.85 -4.73
N VAL A 64 -18.27 6.00 -4.12
CA VAL A 64 -17.39 6.08 -2.94
C VAL A 64 -18.20 5.83 -1.68
N GLY A 65 -17.87 4.76 -0.95
CA GLY A 65 -18.48 4.42 0.34
C GLY A 65 -17.77 5.05 1.54
N ALA A 66 -18.34 4.85 2.73
CA ALA A 66 -17.74 5.27 3.99
C ALA A 66 -16.60 4.33 4.45
N GLU A 67 -16.68 3.07 4.05
CA GLU A 67 -15.72 2.02 4.39
C GLU A 67 -14.90 1.57 3.18
N VAL A 68 -13.80 0.87 3.43
CA VAL A 68 -12.97 0.28 2.38
C VAL A 68 -13.83 -0.68 1.56
N ALA A 69 -13.81 -0.53 0.24
CA ALA A 69 -14.57 -1.39 -0.64
C ALA A 69 -14.08 -2.85 -0.47
N PRO A 70 -14.98 -3.85 -0.37
CA PRO A 70 -14.59 -5.25 -0.15
C PRO A 70 -13.52 -5.76 -1.14
N ARG A 71 -13.55 -5.29 -2.41
CA ARG A 71 -12.55 -5.66 -3.43
C ARG A 71 -11.14 -5.10 -3.19
N ARG A 72 -10.96 -4.21 -2.22
CA ARG A 72 -9.69 -3.59 -1.82
C ARG A 72 -9.28 -3.96 -0.39
N TYR A 73 -10.03 -4.84 0.27
CA TYR A 73 -9.80 -5.23 1.65
C TYR A 73 -8.49 -6.02 1.83
N PHE A 74 -8.18 -6.95 0.92
CA PHE A 74 -6.96 -7.77 0.98
C PHE A 74 -5.75 -7.01 0.39
N CYS A 75 -5.17 -6.11 1.18
CA CYS A 75 -4.14 -5.16 0.74
C CYS A 75 -2.93 -5.82 0.05
N LEU A 76 -2.51 -7.00 0.55
CA LEU A 76 -1.34 -7.73 0.08
C LEU A 76 -1.51 -8.34 -1.33
N GLN A 77 -2.70 -8.26 -1.93
CA GLN A 77 -2.89 -8.61 -3.33
C GLN A 77 -2.28 -7.58 -4.29
N CYS A 78 -2.08 -6.34 -3.82
CA CYS A 78 -1.55 -5.23 -4.64
C CYS A 78 -0.27 -4.64 -4.06
N HIS A 79 -0.18 -4.53 -2.73
CA HIS A 79 0.96 -3.92 -2.05
C HIS A 79 1.90 -5.00 -1.53
N VAL A 80 3.18 -4.89 -1.88
CA VAL A 80 4.18 -5.93 -1.62
C VAL A 80 5.35 -5.33 -0.81
N PRO A 81 5.84 -6.01 0.24
CA PRO A 81 7.09 -5.61 0.90
C PRO A 81 8.29 -5.94 0.01
N GLN A 82 9.42 -5.25 0.20
CA GLN A 82 10.63 -5.49 -0.60
C GLN A 82 11.76 -6.03 0.25
N ALA A 83 12.39 -7.13 -0.16
CA ALA A 83 13.60 -7.60 0.48
C ALA A 83 14.72 -6.57 0.32
N ASP A 84 15.56 -6.45 1.35
CA ASP A 84 16.75 -5.60 1.32
C ASP A 84 17.86 -6.31 0.52
N THR A 85 17.73 -6.28 -0.80
CA THR A 85 18.65 -6.92 -1.72
C THR A 85 18.64 -6.23 -3.07
N ALA A 86 19.77 -6.28 -3.76
CA ALA A 86 19.87 -5.74 -5.11
C ALA A 86 19.12 -6.65 -6.11
N PRO A 87 18.50 -6.07 -7.16
CA PRO A 87 18.00 -6.85 -8.28
C PRO A 87 19.11 -7.70 -8.90
N ILE A 88 18.80 -8.95 -9.26
CA ILE A 88 19.76 -9.90 -9.84
C ILE A 88 20.24 -9.41 -11.23
N VAL A 89 19.37 -8.70 -11.95
CA VAL A 89 19.65 -8.08 -13.25
C VAL A 89 19.06 -6.68 -13.29
N GLY A 90 19.69 -5.80 -14.08
CA GLY A 90 19.22 -4.43 -14.26
C GLY A 90 17.85 -4.35 -14.96
N ASN A 91 17.15 -3.24 -14.74
CA ASN A 91 15.87 -2.92 -15.39
C ASN A 91 16.00 -1.62 -16.19
N THR A 92 15.50 -1.62 -17.43
CA THR A 92 15.58 -0.48 -18.37
C THR A 92 14.30 0.37 -18.41
N PHE A 93 13.31 0.07 -17.56
CA PHE A 93 12.09 0.85 -17.43
C PHE A 93 12.38 2.31 -17.06
N THR A 94 11.69 3.24 -17.71
CA THR A 94 11.79 4.68 -17.43
C THR A 94 10.50 5.20 -16.78
N PRO A 95 10.57 5.84 -15.60
CA PRO A 95 9.40 6.41 -14.93
C PRO A 95 8.70 7.50 -15.74
N SER A 96 7.41 7.74 -15.43
CA SER A 96 6.65 8.85 -16.01
C SER A 96 7.21 10.20 -15.57
N LYS A 97 6.98 11.26 -16.36
CA LYS A 97 7.44 12.61 -16.03
C LYS A 97 6.93 13.03 -14.64
N GLY A 98 7.85 13.44 -13.76
CA GLY A 98 7.54 13.84 -12.38
C GLY A 98 7.55 12.71 -11.35
N TYR A 99 7.83 11.48 -11.77
CA TYR A 99 7.94 10.29 -10.90
C TYR A 99 9.38 9.76 -10.86
N GLY A 100 9.64 8.78 -9.99
CA GLY A 100 10.93 8.08 -9.88
C GLY A 100 12.05 8.86 -9.20
N LYS A 101 11.70 9.86 -8.38
CA LYS A 101 12.63 10.68 -7.58
C LYS A 101 12.27 10.62 -6.11
#